data_AF-A0A969IJG1-F1
#
_entry.id   AF-A0A969IJG1-F1
#
_cell.length_a   1.000
_cell.length_b   1.000
_cell.length_c   1.000
_cell.angle_alpha   90.00
_cell.angle_beta   90.00
_cell.angle_gamma   90.00
#
_symmetry.space_group_name_H-M   'P 1'
#
loop_
_entity.id
_entity.type
_entity.pdbx_description
1 polymer ?
#
loop_
_entity_poly.entity_id
_entity_poly.type
_entity_poly.pdbx_seq_one_letter_code
_entity_poly.pdbx_strand_id
1 'polypeptide(L)'
;MRLTPQFLDEIRARLPVSQVVARKVALKKQGREFRGLSPFKSEKTPSFFVNDQKGFYHCFASGEHGDIFTFVMKTEGLSFPEAVERLAGEAGLALPKPTYQDHHEVERADERVRLHQVLEASAAWFEARL
;
A
#
# COMPACT_ATOMS: atom_id res chain seq x y z
N MET A 1 -14.32 -3.69 -2.48
CA MET A 1 -14.37 -3.08 -1.13
C MET A 1 -14.29 -1.57 -1.31
N ARG A 2 -15.36 -0.82 -1.04
CA ARG A 2 -15.28 0.65 -1.09
C ARG A 2 -14.57 1.19 0.14
N LEU A 3 -13.30 1.52 -0.04
CA LEU A 3 -12.53 2.31 0.90
C LEU A 3 -13.00 3.76 0.79
N THR A 4 -13.75 4.23 1.79
CA THR A 4 -14.16 5.63 1.82
C THR A 4 -12.95 6.50 2.19
N PRO A 5 -12.83 7.72 1.64
CA PRO A 5 -11.76 8.64 2.02
C PRO A 5 -11.71 8.86 3.55
N GLN A 6 -12.89 8.94 4.17
CA GLN A 6 -13.02 9.07 5.63
C GLN A 6 -12.39 7.89 6.40
N PHE A 7 -12.56 6.64 5.93
CA PHE A 7 -11.94 5.49 6.58
C PHE A 7 -10.41 5.54 6.49
N LEU A 8 -9.86 5.98 5.35
CA LEU A 8 -8.42 6.18 5.18
C LEU A 8 -7.89 7.29 6.08
N ASP A 9 -8.67 8.35 6.30
CA ASP A 9 -8.33 9.43 7.22
C ASP A 9 -8.36 8.97 8.68
N GLU A 10 -9.30 8.11 9.07
CA GLU A 10 -9.34 7.52 10.40
C GLU A 10 -8.11 6.66 10.70
N ILE A 11 -7.64 5.86 9.74
CA ILE A 11 -6.40 5.10 9.88
C ILE A 11 -5.22 6.05 10.07
N ARG A 12 -5.12 7.10 9.24
CA ARG A 12 -4.06 8.11 9.31
C ARG A 12 -4.07 8.89 10.64
N ALA A 13 -5.25 9.14 11.21
CA ALA A 13 -5.39 9.82 12.49
C ALA A 13 -4.98 8.95 13.68
N ARG A 14 -5.17 7.63 13.60
CA ARG A 14 -4.82 6.69 14.68
C ARG A 14 -3.37 6.24 14.65
N LEU A 15 -2.78 6.12 13.46
CA LEU A 15 -1.44 5.60 13.28
C LEU A 15 -0.48 6.68 12.77
N PRO A 16 0.34 7.29 13.64
CA PRO A 16 1.40 8.18 13.20
C PRO A 16 2.42 7.43 12.34
N VAL A 17 2.98 8.13 11.35
CA VAL A 17 3.92 7.54 10.38
C VAL A 17 5.16 6.97 11.08
N SER A 18 5.67 7.66 12.09
CA SER A 18 6.82 7.22 12.87
C SER A 18 6.58 5.87 13.53
N GLN A 19 5.36 5.59 14.02
CA GLN A 19 5.02 4.32 14.66
C GLN A 19 5.00 3.18 13.65
N VAL A 20 4.48 3.40 12.44
CA VAL A 20 4.46 2.39 11.38
C VAL A 20 5.88 2.11 10.90
N VAL A 21 6.65 3.16 10.61
CA VAL A 21 8.03 3.05 10.13
C VAL A 21 8.96 2.42 11.19
N ALA A 22 8.81 2.80 12.46
CA ALA A 22 9.67 2.35 13.56
C ALA A 22 9.70 0.82 13.73
N ARG A 23 8.71 0.12 13.18
CA ARG A 23 8.65 -1.35 13.16
C ARG A 23 9.71 -1.99 12.28
N LYS A 24 10.09 -1.32 11.19
CA LYS A 24 11.11 -1.81 10.25
C LYS A 24 12.43 -1.06 10.35
N VAL A 25 12.41 0.19 10.81
CA VAL A 25 13.59 1.05 10.84
C VAL A 25 13.78 1.64 12.22
N ALA A 26 15.00 1.56 12.76
CA ALA A 26 15.34 2.27 13.97
C ALA A 26 15.32 3.80 13.70
N LEU A 27 14.35 4.48 14.30
CA LEU A 27 14.19 5.93 14.20
C LEU A 27 14.72 6.62 15.46
N LYS A 28 15.42 7.74 15.26
CA LYS A 28 15.84 8.66 16.32
C LYS A 28 15.07 9.96 16.19
N LYS A 29 14.45 10.40 17.28
CA LYS A 29 13.74 11.69 17.32
C LYS A 29 14.73 12.85 17.25
N GLN A 30 14.49 13.79 16.34
CA GLN A 30 15.26 15.02 16.17
C GLN A 30 14.29 16.21 16.10
N GLY A 31 14.00 16.80 17.26
CA GLY A 31 13.03 17.89 17.39
C GLY A 31 11.61 17.41 17.10
N ARG A 32 11.01 17.90 16.01
CA ARG A 32 9.64 17.56 15.57
C ARG A 32 9.58 16.43 14.55
N GLU A 33 10.73 15.99 14.04
CA GLU A 33 10.84 14.94 13.02
C GLU A 33 11.62 13.75 13.58
N PHE A 34 11.52 12.63 12.88
CA PHE A 34 12.30 11.43 13.18
C PHE A 34 13.25 11.16 12.03
N ARG A 35 14.44 10.68 12.36
CA ARG A 35 15.49 10.37 11.39
C ARG A 35 16.00 8.96 11.57
N GLY A 36 16.23 8.23 10.47
CA GLY A 36 16.73 6.86 10.47
C GLY A 36 17.55 6.52 9.23
N LEU A 37 18.01 5.27 9.17
CA LEU A 37 18.61 4.70 7.96
C LEU A 37 17.53 4.40 6.93
N SER A 38 17.86 4.51 5.63
CA SER A 38 16.91 4.15 4.58
C SER A 38 16.55 2.66 4.63
N PRO A 39 15.25 2.30 4.60
CA PRO A 39 14.81 0.92 4.38
C PRO A 39 14.89 0.50 2.91
N PHE A 40 15.06 1.45 1.99
CA PHE A 40 15.05 1.20 0.55
C PHE A 40 16.44 1.03 -0.05
N LYS A 41 17.47 1.58 0.61
CA LYS A 41 18.85 1.53 0.16
C LYS A 41 19.79 1.32 1.34
N SER A 42 20.75 0.41 1.18
CA SER A 42 21.79 0.20 2.18
C SER A 42 22.75 1.39 2.19
N GLU A 43 22.76 2.14 3.29
CA GLU A 43 23.60 3.31 3.50
C GLU A 43 24.13 3.37 4.94
N LYS A 44 25.25 4.06 5.15
CA LYS A 44 25.85 4.23 6.49
C LYS A 44 25.37 5.49 7.21
N THR A 45 24.86 6.47 6.47
CA THR A 45 24.40 7.75 6.98
C THR A 45 22.88 7.80 6.99
N PRO A 46 22.23 8.29 8.05
CA PRO A 46 20.77 8.33 8.09
C PRO A 46 20.21 9.35 7.09
N SER A 47 19.54 8.89 6.03
CA SER A 47 18.88 9.74 5.03
C SER A 47 17.35 9.69 5.05
N PHE A 48 16.78 8.89 5.95
CA PHE A 48 15.34 8.71 6.08
C PHE A 48 14.76 9.67 7.10
N PHE A 49 13.74 10.44 6.72
CA PHE A 49 13.07 11.42 7.57
C PHE A 49 11.57 11.13 7.62
N VAL A 50 10.98 11.29 8.80
CA VAL A 50 9.55 11.10 9.06
C VAL A 50 9.00 12.29 9.80
N ASN A 51 7.87 12.81 9.34
CA ASN A 51 7.18 13.91 9.98
C ASN A 51 5.74 13.49 10.30
N ASP A 52 5.47 13.22 11.58
CA ASP A 52 4.14 12.83 12.04
C ASP A 52 3.10 13.94 11.92
N GLN A 53 3.51 15.21 12.06
CA GLN A 53 2.58 16.34 11.94
C GLN A 53 2.08 16.50 10.51
N LYS A 54 2.96 16.26 9.53
CA LYS A 54 2.62 16.33 8.11
C LYS A 54 2.12 14.99 7.54
N GLY A 55 2.28 13.90 8.29
CA GLY A 55 1.78 12.57 7.90
C GLY A 55 2.53 11.93 6.74
N PHE A 56 3.82 12.25 6.53
CA PHE A 56 4.62 11.64 5.46
C PHE A 56 6.04 11.25 5.90
N TYR A 57 6.67 10.40 5.08
CA TYR A 57 8.10 10.12 5.11
C TYR A 57 8.79 10.59 3.83
N HIS A 58 10.10 10.84 3.93
CA HIS A 58 10.95 11.14 2.79
C HIS A 58 12.32 10.49 2.96
N CYS A 59 12.80 9.83 1.92
CA CYS A 59 14.09 9.19 1.88
C CYS A 59 15.00 9.89 0.87
N PHE A 60 15.99 10.64 1.33
CA PHE A 60 16.87 11.39 0.43
C PHE A 60 17.80 10.50 -0.40
N ALA A 61 18.13 9.28 0.06
CA ALA A 61 19.02 8.39 -0.68
C ALA A 61 18.37 7.63 -1.85
N SER A 62 17.04 7.43 -1.80
CA SER A 62 16.28 6.79 -2.88
C SER A 62 15.34 7.75 -3.62
N GLY A 63 15.04 8.92 -3.05
CA GLY A 63 14.00 9.84 -3.55
C GLY A 63 12.58 9.39 -3.23
N GLU A 64 12.41 8.25 -2.56
CA GLU A 64 11.10 7.72 -2.18
C GLU A 64 10.45 8.61 -1.13
N HIS A 65 9.18 8.90 -1.34
CA HIS A 65 8.36 9.69 -0.44
C HIS A 65 6.95 9.13 -0.45
N GLY A 66 6.22 9.31 0.66
CA GLY A 66 4.87 8.79 0.75
C GLY A 66 4.30 8.85 2.15
N ASP A 67 3.13 8.27 2.30
CA ASP A 67 2.41 8.13 3.55
C ASP A 67 2.59 6.73 4.15
N ILE A 68 1.84 6.43 5.22
CA ILE A 68 1.84 5.11 5.86
C ILE A 68 1.50 3.96 4.91
N PHE A 69 0.58 4.17 3.97
CA PHE A 69 0.16 3.14 3.03
C PHE A 69 1.27 2.86 2.01
N THR A 70 1.83 3.92 1.44
CA THR A 70 2.94 3.85 0.49
C THR A 70 4.14 3.13 1.12
N PHE A 71 4.44 3.44 2.38
CA PHE A 71 5.53 2.79 3.12
C PHE A 71 5.32 1.27 3.23
N VAL A 72 4.14 0.85 3.68
CA VAL A 72 3.80 -0.58 3.85
C VAL A 72 3.81 -1.29 2.50
N MET A 73 3.18 -0.70 1.47
CA MET A 73 3.18 -1.26 0.12
C MET A 73 4.61 -1.48 -0.40
N LYS A 74 5.49 -0.48 -0.25
CA LYS A 74 6.87 -0.55 -0.76
C LYS A 74 7.76 -1.50 0.04
N THR A 75 7.56 -1.58 1.35
CA THR A 75 8.41 -2.39 2.24
C THR A 75 7.93 -3.81 2.44
N GLU A 76 6.66 -4.11 2.15
CA GLU A 76 6.05 -5.45 2.28
C GLU A 76 5.58 -6.02 0.94
N GLY A 77 5.63 -5.24 -0.15
CA GLY A 77 5.20 -5.68 -1.48
C GLY A 77 3.69 -5.88 -1.59
N LEU A 78 2.92 -5.25 -0.69
CA LEU A 78 1.47 -5.38 -0.63
C LEU A 78 0.77 -4.47 -1.64
N SER A 79 -0.37 -4.92 -2.14
CA SER A 79 -1.30 -4.07 -2.87
C SER A 79 -1.95 -3.03 -1.93
N PHE A 80 -2.55 -1.97 -2.49
CA PHE A 80 -3.18 -0.93 -1.68
C PHE A 80 -4.30 -1.48 -0.75
N PRO A 81 -5.22 -2.35 -1.20
CA PRO A 81 -6.23 -2.94 -0.32
C PRO A 81 -5.63 -3.75 0.83
N GLU A 82 -4.58 -4.55 0.55
CA GLU A 82 -3.89 -5.35 1.58
C GLU A 82 -3.14 -4.46 2.58
N ALA A 83 -2.50 -3.38 2.12
CA ALA A 83 -1.85 -2.42 3.01
C ALA A 83 -2.88 -1.70 3.91
N VAL A 84 -4.06 -1.38 3.39
CA VAL A 84 -5.16 -0.80 4.16
C VAL A 84 -5.71 -1.79 5.17
N GLU A 85 -5.89 -3.06 4.79
CA GLU A 85 -6.28 -4.14 5.71
C GLU A 85 -5.30 -4.30 6.86
N ARG A 86 -4.00 -4.35 6.53
CA ARG A 86 -2.94 -4.46 7.52
C ARG A 86 -2.98 -3.31 8.52
N LEU A 87 -3.03 -2.07 8.02
CA LEU A 87 -3.04 -0.86 8.86
C LEU A 87 -4.36 -0.70 9.62
N ALA A 88 -5.50 -1.11 9.05
CA ALA A 88 -6.79 -1.09 9.74
C ALA A 88 -6.77 -2.03 10.95
N GLY A 89 -6.25 -3.25 10.80
CA GLY A 89 -6.07 -4.20 11.90
C GLY A 89 -5.19 -3.63 13.01
N GLU A 90 -4.12 -2.93 12.65
CA GLU A 90 -3.23 -2.27 13.61
C GLU A 90 -3.87 -1.06 14.31
N ALA A 91 -4.74 -0.32 13.60
CA ALA A 91 -5.50 0.80 14.14
C ALA A 91 -6.70 0.36 14.99
N GLY A 92 -6.95 -0.95 15.11
CA GLY A 92 -8.14 -1.51 15.75
C GLY A 92 -9.44 -1.12 15.04
N LEU A 93 -9.37 -0.87 13.73
CA LEU A 93 -10.50 -0.52 12.89
C LEU A 93 -11.01 -1.78 12.18
N ALA A 94 -12.31 -2.04 12.31
CA ALA A 94 -12.95 -3.09 11.52
C ALA A 94 -12.98 -2.66 10.05
N LEU A 95 -12.49 -3.52 9.16
CA LEU A 95 -12.57 -3.25 7.74
C LEU A 95 -14.04 -3.15 7.30
N PRO A 96 -14.37 -2.19 6.42
CA PRO A 96 -15.69 -2.14 5.81
C PRO A 96 -15.93 -3.46 5.07
N LYS A 97 -17.01 -4.16 5.43
CA LYS A 97 -17.39 -5.42 4.79
C LYS A 97 -17.56 -5.19 3.29
N PRO A 98 -17.04 -6.08 2.42
CA PRO A 98 -17.32 -6.00 1.00
C PRO A 98 -18.83 -5.99 0.79
N THR A 99 -19.30 -5.03 0.01
CA THR A 99 -20.73 -4.88 -0.29
C THR A 99 -21.13 -5.87 -1.39
N TYR A 100 -22.41 -6.20 -1.50
CA TYR A 100 -22.92 -7.02 -2.61
C TYR A 100 -22.51 -6.49 -3.99
N GLN A 101 -22.39 -5.17 -4.15
CA GLN A 101 -21.88 -4.55 -5.38
C GLN A 101 -20.40 -4.87 -5.65
N ASP A 102 -19.56 -4.91 -4.60
CA ASP A 102 -18.14 -5.27 -4.73
C ASP A 102 -17.97 -6.73 -5.18
N HIS A 103 -18.79 -7.64 -4.67
CA HIS A 103 -18.75 -9.06 -5.07
C HIS A 103 -19.12 -9.24 -6.55
N HIS A 104 -20.20 -8.59 -7.01
CA HIS A 104 -20.61 -8.65 -8.42
C HIS A 104 -19.60 -8.01 -9.37
N GLU A 105 -18.83 -7.02 -8.93
CA GLU A 105 -17.81 -6.38 -9.75
C GLU A 105 -16.58 -7.26 -9.92
N VAL A 106 -16.17 -7.98 -8.87
CA VAL A 106 -15.12 -9.01 -8.95
C VAL A 106 -15.55 -10.15 -9.87
N GLU A 107 -16.77 -10.69 -9.70
CA GLU A 107 -17.29 -11.75 -10.58
C GLU A 107 -17.32 -11.33 -12.06
N ARG A 108 -17.77 -10.09 -12.35
CA ARG A 108 -17.76 -9.56 -13.72
C ARG A 108 -16.34 -9.39 -14.28
N ALA A 109 -15.38 -9.02 -13.44
CA ALA A 109 -13.98 -8.92 -13.87
C ALA A 109 -13.40 -10.30 -14.21
N ASP A 110 -13.65 -11.31 -13.38
CA ASP A 110 -13.21 -12.70 -13.60
C ASP A 110 -13.85 -13.28 -14.87
N GLU A 111 -15.15 -13.03 -15.07
CA GLU A 111 -15.87 -13.46 -16.28
C GLU A 111 -15.25 -12.84 -17.54
N ARG A 112 -14.93 -11.54 -17.51
CA ARG A 112 -14.25 -10.87 -18.64
C ARG A 112 -12.87 -11.48 -18.94
N VAL A 113 -12.06 -11.75 -17.91
CA VAL A 113 -10.74 -12.38 -18.08
C VAL A 113 -10.88 -13.75 -18.73
N ARG A 114 -11.83 -14.57 -18.24
CA ARG A 114 -12.10 -15.89 -18.79
C ARG A 114 -12.54 -15.82 -20.26
N LEU A 115 -13.44 -14.88 -20.61
CA LEU A 115 -13.88 -14.68 -21.99
C LEU A 115 -12.73 -14.28 -22.91
N HIS A 116 -11.85 -13.37 -22.46
CA HIS A 116 -10.66 -13.00 -23.22
C HIS A 116 -9.71 -14.19 -23.43
N GLN A 117 -9.51 -15.05 -22.43
CA GLN A 117 -8.67 -16.24 -22.57
C GLN A 117 -9.22 -17.21 -23.64
N VAL A 118 -10.54 -17.38 -23.72
CA VAL A 118 -11.15 -18.21 -24.78
C VAL A 118 -10.97 -17.59 -26.16
N LEU A 119 -11.13 -16.27 -26.27
CA LEU A 119 -10.90 -15.55 -27.53
C LEU A 119 -9.44 -15.66 -27.99
N GLU A 120 -8.49 -15.45 -27.09
CA GLU A 120 -7.05 -15.64 -27.34
C GLU A 120 -6.72 -17.05 -27.82
N ALA A 121 -7.23 -18.08 -27.11
CA ALA A 121 -7.02 -19.47 -27.50
C ALA A 121 -7.62 -19.80 -28.87
N SER A 122 -8.77 -19.23 -29.19
CA SER A 122 -9.41 -19.38 -30.50
C SER A 122 -8.58 -18.71 -31.60
N ALA A 123 -8.12 -17.49 -31.37
CA ALA A 123 -7.28 -16.76 -32.32
C ALA A 123 -5.99 -17.51 -32.62
N ALA A 124 -5.28 -17.98 -31.59
CA ALA A 124 -4.06 -18.79 -31.74
C ALA A 124 -4.30 -20.08 -32.54
N TRP A 125 -5.46 -20.73 -32.37
CA TRP A 125 -5.80 -21.94 -33.13
C TRP A 125 -5.98 -21.66 -34.63
N PHE A 126 -6.63 -20.54 -34.98
CA PHE A 126 -6.83 -20.15 -36.39
C PHE A 126 -5.53 -19.64 -37.03
N GLU A 127 -4.71 -18.87 -36.31
CA GLU A 127 -3.41 -18.42 -36.78
C GLU A 127 -2.46 -19.57 -37.10
N ALA A 128 -2.43 -20.62 -36.27
CA ALA A 128 -1.58 -21.79 -36.49
C ALA A 128 -2.00 -22.65 -37.70
N ARG A 129 -3.15 -22.35 -38.32
CA ARG A 129 -3.75 -23.13 -39.41
C ARG A 129 -3.87 -22.33 -40.72
N LEU A 130 -3.34 -21.11 -40.75
CA LEU A 130 -3.06 -20.27 -41.91
C LEU A 130 -1.62 -20.50 -42.38
#